data_AF-A0AAV7NF14-F1
#
_entry.id   AF-A0AAV7NF14-F1
#
_cell.length_a   1.000
_cell.length_b   1.000
_cell.length_c   1.000
_cell.angle_alpha   90.00
_cell.angle_beta   90.00
_cell.angle_gamma   90.00
#
_symmetry.space_group_name_H-M   'P 1'
#
loop_
_entity.id
_entity.type
_entity.pdbx_description
1 polymer ?
#
loop_
_entity_poly.entity_id
_entity_poly.type
_entity_poly.pdbx_seq_one_letter_code
_entity_poly.pdbx_strand_id
1 'polypeptide(L)'
;MEFDDNREALLGDLLLKNTTRSKTQPTNITNKDGLKVKFMTLEKLKKQELAKWWDGATLKKYMENKRIPRGLHIFIFPNFEDLEADLLQESEEGLHEASYKMMNILVTNSERKVKKLREEINRLEKEIKELNLVEATQKNYDILKKELSCYQLYLDKKQKKINQDDNDYARGRIFTFARRYDDVFVNKDPVQNDRI
;
A
#
# COMPACT_ATOMS: atom_id res chain seq x y z
N MET A 1 16.04 0.86 11.28
CA MET A 1 15.42 -0.46 11.17
C MET A 1 15.14 -0.70 9.70
N GLU A 2 15.95 -1.56 9.08
CA GLU A 2 16.10 -1.75 7.64
C GLU A 2 14.79 -2.12 6.93
N PHE A 3 14.41 -1.31 5.94
CA PHE A 3 13.54 -1.74 4.82
C PHE A 3 14.34 -2.52 3.76
N ASP A 4 15.65 -2.68 3.93
CA ASP A 4 16.56 -3.31 2.95
C ASP A 4 16.65 -4.84 3.09
N ASP A 5 16.58 -5.41 4.29
CA ASP A 5 16.80 -6.86 4.46
C ASP A 5 15.69 -7.73 3.85
N ASN A 6 14.45 -7.23 3.82
CA ASN A 6 13.34 -7.91 3.13
C ASN A 6 13.24 -7.58 1.63
N ARG A 7 14.01 -6.59 1.15
CA ARG A 7 14.03 -6.13 -0.23
C ARG A 7 14.89 -7.05 -1.10
N GLU A 8 16.04 -7.47 -0.57
CA GLU A 8 16.92 -8.48 -1.17
C GLU A 8 16.30 -9.89 -1.08
N ALA A 9 15.57 -10.23 -0.01
CA ALA A 9 14.94 -11.55 0.11
C ALA A 9 13.80 -11.76 -0.90
N LEU A 10 12.91 -10.76 -1.09
CA LEU A 10 11.80 -10.85 -2.07
C LEU A 10 12.26 -10.83 -3.53
N LEU A 11 13.36 -10.14 -3.82
CA LEU A 11 13.97 -10.13 -5.16
C LEU A 11 14.94 -11.30 -5.37
N GLY A 12 15.62 -11.76 -4.32
CA GLY A 12 16.64 -12.81 -4.30
C GLY A 12 16.07 -14.23 -4.32
N ASP A 13 14.96 -14.48 -3.63
CA ASP A 13 14.25 -15.77 -3.72
C ASP A 13 13.66 -16.00 -5.13
N LEU A 14 13.45 -14.91 -5.89
CA LEU A 14 13.05 -14.94 -7.29
C LEU A 14 14.22 -15.28 -8.25
N LEU A 15 15.47 -15.25 -7.78
CA LEU A 15 16.68 -15.26 -8.62
C LEU A 15 17.49 -16.56 -8.63
N LEU A 16 17.27 -17.52 -7.71
CA LEU A 16 18.25 -18.60 -7.50
C LEU A 16 17.90 -20.02 -7.99
N LYS A 17 16.85 -20.20 -8.79
CA LYS A 17 16.54 -21.51 -9.38
C LYS A 17 16.42 -21.34 -10.87
N ASN A 18 17.48 -21.66 -11.62
CA ASN A 18 17.47 -22.24 -12.97
C ASN A 18 18.84 -22.09 -13.64
N THR A 19 19.86 -22.77 -13.11
CA THR A 19 21.06 -23.12 -13.89
C THR A 19 21.10 -24.63 -14.01
N THR A 20 20.53 -25.16 -15.08
CA THR A 20 20.99 -26.41 -15.70
C THR A 20 20.53 -26.44 -17.16
N ARG A 21 21.54 -26.51 -18.04
CA ARG A 21 21.51 -26.43 -19.50
C ARG A 21 21.13 -27.79 -20.11
N SER A 22 20.29 -27.81 -21.15
CA SER A 22 20.41 -28.76 -22.28
C SER A 22 19.39 -28.53 -23.41
N LYS A 23 19.95 -28.27 -24.61
CA LYS A 23 19.55 -28.57 -26.01
C LYS A 23 18.14 -28.25 -26.56
N THR A 24 18.21 -27.51 -27.67
CA THR A 24 17.20 -26.98 -28.60
C THR A 24 16.43 -28.01 -29.42
N GLN A 25 15.12 -27.78 -29.62
CA GLN A 25 14.31 -28.26 -30.76
C GLN A 25 13.12 -27.30 -31.06
N PRO A 26 12.46 -27.42 -32.24
CA PRO A 26 12.06 -26.27 -33.07
C PRO A 26 10.74 -25.60 -32.66
N THR A 27 10.68 -24.29 -32.89
CA THR A 27 9.61 -23.39 -32.44
C THR A 27 8.34 -23.50 -33.27
N ASN A 28 7.25 -23.96 -32.66
CA ASN A 28 5.89 -23.86 -33.18
C ASN A 28 5.38 -22.42 -32.97
N ILE A 29 5.10 -21.70 -34.07
CA ILE A 29 4.82 -20.25 -34.10
C ILE A 29 3.54 -19.90 -33.31
N THR A 30 2.59 -20.83 -33.23
CA THR A 30 1.35 -20.74 -32.44
C THR A 30 1.58 -20.65 -30.92
N ASN A 31 2.74 -21.10 -30.42
CA ASN A 31 3.03 -21.13 -28.99
C ASN A 31 3.62 -19.81 -28.47
N LYS A 32 4.16 -18.95 -29.36
CA LYS A 32 4.80 -17.68 -28.98
C LYS A 32 3.79 -16.60 -28.59
N ASP A 33 2.64 -16.52 -29.28
CA ASP A 33 1.60 -15.55 -28.94
C ASP A 33 0.89 -15.91 -27.63
N GLY A 34 0.64 -17.20 -27.40
CA GLY A 34 0.13 -17.70 -26.12
C GLY A 34 1.08 -17.44 -24.95
N LEU A 35 2.39 -17.61 -25.17
CA LEU A 35 3.42 -17.29 -24.17
C LEU A 35 3.42 -15.80 -23.81
N LYS A 36 3.34 -14.91 -24.82
CA LYS A 36 3.28 -13.47 -24.60
C LYS A 36 2.06 -13.06 -23.76
N VAL A 37 0.89 -13.61 -24.05
CA VAL A 37 -0.34 -13.35 -23.26
C VAL A 37 -0.19 -13.83 -21.80
N LYS A 38 0.43 -15.00 -21.59
CA LYS A 38 0.71 -15.50 -20.23
C LYS A 38 1.66 -14.55 -19.49
N PHE A 39 2.71 -14.04 -20.13
CA PHE A 39 3.62 -13.07 -19.52
C PHE A 39 2.98 -11.71 -19.21
N MET A 40 2.13 -11.19 -20.10
CA MET A 40 1.36 -9.97 -19.82
C MET A 40 0.43 -10.15 -18.61
N THR A 41 -0.19 -11.33 -18.51
CA THR A 41 -1.03 -11.67 -17.34
C THR A 41 -0.20 -11.79 -16.08
N LEU A 42 0.96 -12.46 -16.14
CA LEU A 42 1.89 -12.60 -15.03
C LEU A 42 2.39 -11.23 -14.53
N GLU A 43 2.72 -10.34 -15.46
CA GLU A 43 3.12 -8.97 -15.15
C GLU A 43 2.02 -8.23 -14.39
N LYS A 44 0.79 -8.26 -14.90
CA LYS A 44 -0.36 -7.63 -14.23
C LYS A 44 -0.57 -8.17 -12.83
N LEU A 45 -0.49 -9.49 -12.65
CA LEU A 45 -0.67 -10.14 -11.34
C LEU A 45 0.44 -9.76 -10.36
N LYS A 46 1.71 -9.78 -10.77
CA LYS A 46 2.84 -9.35 -9.93
C LYS A 46 2.75 -7.87 -9.56
N LYS A 47 2.35 -7.01 -10.50
CA LYS A 47 2.09 -5.58 -10.24
C LYS A 47 0.99 -5.37 -9.19
N GLN A 48 -0.08 -6.15 -9.28
CA GLN A 48 -1.16 -6.13 -8.29
C GLN A 48 -0.71 -6.67 -6.92
N GLU A 49 0.07 -7.75 -6.91
CA GLU A 49 0.58 -8.38 -5.69
C GLU A 49 1.49 -7.42 -4.91
N LEU A 50 2.45 -6.80 -5.59
CA LEU A 50 3.31 -5.77 -5.02
C LEU A 50 2.48 -4.61 -4.45
N ALA A 51 1.57 -4.03 -5.25
CA ALA A 51 0.76 -2.91 -4.79
C ALA A 51 -0.03 -3.25 -3.51
N LYS A 52 -0.65 -4.44 -3.46
CA LYS A 52 -1.41 -4.89 -2.29
C LYS A 52 -0.53 -5.20 -1.09
N TRP A 53 0.64 -5.77 -1.31
CA TRP A 53 1.62 -6.00 -0.25
C TRP A 53 2.06 -4.68 0.37
N TRP A 54 2.35 -3.67 -0.45
CA TRP A 54 2.73 -2.34 0.03
C TRP A 54 1.62 -1.60 0.77
N ASP A 55 0.36 -1.74 0.35
CA ASP A 55 -0.78 -1.18 1.09
C ASP A 55 -0.80 -1.73 2.53
N GLY A 56 -0.65 -3.05 2.69
CA GLY A 56 -0.59 -3.71 4.01
C GLY A 56 0.65 -3.32 4.82
N ALA A 57 1.85 -3.40 4.22
CA ALA A 57 3.11 -3.10 4.89
C ALA A 57 3.18 -1.64 5.37
N THR A 58 2.67 -0.71 4.57
CA THR A 58 2.61 0.72 4.94
C THR A 58 1.74 0.91 6.18
N LEU A 59 0.54 0.30 6.22
CA LEU A 59 -0.37 0.41 7.36
C LEU A 59 0.22 -0.21 8.63
N LYS A 60 0.89 -1.37 8.52
CA LYS A 60 1.59 -1.98 9.66
C LYS A 60 2.64 -1.04 10.25
N LYS A 61 3.45 -0.40 9.41
CA LYS A 61 4.45 0.60 9.85
C LYS A 61 3.81 1.76 10.62
N TYR A 62 2.65 2.25 10.15
CA TYR A 62 1.91 3.27 10.89
C TYR A 62 1.46 2.76 12.27
N MET A 63 0.94 1.52 12.35
CA MET A 63 0.54 0.91 13.62
C MET A 63 1.73 0.72 14.58
N GLU A 64 2.87 0.23 14.10
CA GLU A 64 4.11 0.07 14.87
C GLU A 64 4.58 1.39 15.49
N ASN A 65 4.44 2.48 14.74
CA ASN A 65 4.79 3.83 15.20
C ASN A 65 3.69 4.50 16.02
N LYS A 66 2.57 3.81 16.32
CA LYS A 66 1.38 4.38 16.97
C LYS A 66 0.88 5.66 16.26
N ARG A 67 0.81 5.60 14.93
CA ARG A 67 0.35 6.70 14.06
C ARG A 67 -0.84 6.26 13.22
N ILE A 68 -1.73 7.20 12.96
CA ILE A 68 -2.84 7.07 12.02
C ILE A 68 -2.49 7.87 10.75
N PRO A 69 -2.51 7.27 9.55
CA PRO A 69 -2.32 8.00 8.30
C PRO A 69 -3.35 9.10 8.18
N ARG A 70 -2.97 10.28 7.70
CA ARG A 70 -3.89 11.43 7.60
C ARG A 70 -5.22 11.14 6.92
N GLY A 71 -5.20 10.36 5.84
CA GLY A 71 -6.41 10.01 5.08
C GLY A 71 -7.34 9.00 5.78
N LEU A 72 -6.92 8.47 6.93
CA LEU A 72 -7.68 7.54 7.78
C LEU A 72 -7.95 8.12 9.17
N HIS A 73 -7.52 9.36 9.42
CA HIS A 73 -7.78 10.05 10.66
C HIS A 73 -9.21 10.58 10.62
N ILE A 74 -10.02 10.18 11.61
CA ILE A 74 -11.43 10.55 11.70
C ILE A 74 -11.51 11.74 12.66
N PHE A 75 -11.99 12.87 12.16
CA PHE A 75 -12.27 14.06 12.96
C PHE A 75 -13.78 14.25 13.03
N ILE A 76 -14.37 13.98 14.19
CA ILE A 76 -15.77 14.30 14.47
C ILE A 76 -15.77 15.08 15.77
N PHE A 77 -16.27 16.31 15.72
CA PHE A 77 -16.43 17.15 16.90
C PHE A 77 -17.89 17.05 17.34
N PRO A 78 -18.15 16.56 18.55
CA PRO A 78 -19.48 16.62 19.13
C PRO A 78 -19.96 18.07 19.20
N ASN A 79 -21.14 18.37 18.67
CA ASN A 79 -21.73 19.71 18.71
C ASN A 79 -22.58 19.87 19.99
N PHE A 80 -21.91 19.96 21.14
CA PHE A 80 -22.54 20.25 22.42
C PHE A 80 -22.06 21.61 22.94
N GLU A 81 -22.96 22.39 23.56
CA GLU A 81 -22.69 23.77 23.98
C GLU A 81 -21.65 23.86 25.11
N ASP A 82 -21.54 22.83 25.96
CA ASP A 82 -20.60 22.75 27.08
C ASP A 82 -19.80 21.45 27.04
N LEU A 83 -18.89 21.31 26.08
CA LEU A 83 -18.03 20.13 25.99
C LEU A 83 -16.84 20.27 26.96
N GLU A 84 -16.86 19.54 28.06
CA GLU A 84 -15.72 19.45 28.97
C GLU A 84 -14.50 18.84 28.27
N ALA A 85 -13.30 19.28 28.65
CA ALA A 85 -12.05 18.83 28.04
C ALA A 85 -11.87 17.30 28.13
N ASP A 86 -12.33 16.69 29.22
CA ASP A 86 -12.26 15.25 29.45
C ASP A 86 -13.13 14.48 28.43
N LEU A 87 -14.33 14.99 28.13
CA LEU A 87 -15.24 14.39 27.15
C LEU A 87 -14.70 14.51 25.72
N LEU A 88 -14.02 15.63 25.41
CA LEU A 88 -13.34 15.80 24.12
C LEU A 88 -12.20 14.79 23.96
N GLN A 89 -11.41 14.59 25.02
CA GLN A 89 -10.33 13.61 25.03
C GLN A 89 -10.87 12.19 24.86
N GLU A 90 -11.91 11.80 25.61
CA GLU A 90 -12.52 10.47 25.49
C GLU A 90 -13.09 10.22 24.09
N SER A 91 -13.71 11.26 23.50
CA SER A 91 -14.19 11.22 22.11
C SER A 91 -13.05 11.02 21.12
N GLU A 92 -11.94 11.75 21.27
CA GLU A 92 -10.76 11.62 20.43
C GLU A 92 -10.13 10.21 20.52
N GLU A 93 -10.02 9.68 21.74
CA GLU A 93 -9.52 8.31 21.98
C GLU A 93 -10.40 7.25 21.30
N GLY A 94 -11.73 7.39 21.40
CA GLY A 94 -12.68 6.51 20.71
C GLY A 94 -12.56 6.56 19.19
N LEU A 95 -12.39 7.76 18.61
CA LEU A 95 -12.16 7.93 17.16
C LEU A 95 -10.82 7.34 16.72
N HIS A 96 -9.76 7.52 17.52
CA HIS A 96 -8.47 6.89 17.28
C HIS A 96 -8.57 5.36 17.28
N GLU A 97 -9.27 4.77 18.26
CA GLU A 97 -9.49 3.33 18.32
C GLU A 97 -10.22 2.82 17.07
N ALA A 98 -11.25 3.55 16.62
CA ALA A 98 -11.97 3.22 15.39
C ALA A 98 -11.06 3.28 14.15
N SER A 99 -10.20 4.29 14.03
CA SER A 99 -9.20 4.39 12.96
C SER A 99 -8.23 3.21 12.99
N TYR A 100 -7.73 2.79 14.15
CA TYR A 100 -6.86 1.60 14.26
C TYR A 100 -7.58 0.31 13.88
N LYS A 101 -8.84 0.14 14.29
CA LYS A 101 -9.68 -1.00 13.87
C LYS A 101 -9.81 -1.03 12.36
N MET A 102 -10.07 0.11 11.72
CA MET A 102 -10.14 0.22 10.26
C MET A 102 -8.80 -0.14 9.60
N MET A 103 -7.68 0.35 10.13
CA MET A 103 -6.34 -0.03 9.64
C MET A 103 -6.12 -1.55 9.70
N ASN A 104 -6.48 -2.20 10.80
CA ASN A 104 -6.33 -3.64 10.96
C ASN A 104 -7.18 -4.45 9.95
N ILE A 105 -8.41 -4.00 9.70
CA ILE A 105 -9.29 -4.57 8.66
C ILE A 105 -8.62 -4.46 7.28
N LEU A 106 -8.05 -3.30 6.96
CA LEU A 106 -7.37 -3.04 5.69
C LEU A 106 -6.09 -3.87 5.52
N VAL A 107 -5.32 -4.07 6.60
CA VAL A 107 -4.15 -4.96 6.62
C VAL A 107 -4.58 -6.40 6.34
N THR A 108 -5.57 -6.90 7.08
CA THR A 108 -6.09 -8.28 6.92
C THR A 108 -6.60 -8.52 5.49
N ASN A 109 -7.32 -7.56 4.91
CA ASN A 109 -7.79 -7.64 3.54
C ASN A 109 -6.63 -7.64 2.53
N SER A 110 -5.61 -6.82 2.75
CA SER A 110 -4.42 -6.77 1.90
C SER A 110 -3.67 -8.10 1.93
N GLU A 111 -3.45 -8.68 3.10
CA GLU A 111 -2.80 -9.99 3.27
C GLU A 111 -3.57 -11.11 2.57
N ARG A 112 -4.90 -11.14 2.73
CA ARG A 112 -5.76 -12.11 2.05
C ARG A 112 -5.64 -12.00 0.52
N LYS A 113 -5.61 -10.77 -0.01
CA LYS A 113 -5.45 -10.53 -1.45
C LYS A 113 -4.07 -10.92 -1.95
N VAL A 114 -3.00 -10.59 -1.21
CA VAL A 114 -1.63 -11.00 -1.52
C VAL A 114 -1.53 -12.53 -1.60
N LYS A 115 -2.10 -13.24 -0.62
CA LYS A 115 -2.11 -14.71 -0.63
C LYS A 115 -2.75 -15.28 -1.91
N LYS A 116 -3.95 -14.80 -2.27
CA LYS A 116 -4.65 -15.23 -3.50
C LYS A 116 -3.86 -14.91 -4.76
N LEU A 117 -3.26 -13.73 -4.83
CA LEU A 117 -2.45 -13.32 -5.99
C LEU A 117 -1.19 -14.19 -6.11
N ARG A 118 -0.53 -14.55 -5.00
CA ARG A 118 0.61 -15.47 -5.01
C ARG A 118 0.23 -16.87 -5.48
N GLU A 119 -0.91 -17.39 -5.06
CA GLU A 119 -1.42 -18.69 -5.54
C GLU A 119 -1.64 -18.67 -7.06
N GLU A 120 -2.23 -17.59 -7.59
CA GLU A 120 -2.45 -17.40 -9.02
C GLU A 120 -1.14 -17.25 -9.81
N ILE A 121 -0.20 -16.44 -9.30
CA ILE A 121 1.13 -16.24 -9.88
C ILE A 121 1.87 -17.57 -9.95
N ASN A 122 1.88 -18.34 -8.86
CA ASN A 122 2.56 -19.63 -8.80
C ASN A 122 1.97 -20.63 -9.80
N ARG A 123 0.65 -20.65 -9.96
CA ARG A 123 -0.02 -21.50 -10.97
C ARG A 123 0.41 -21.11 -12.37
N LEU A 124 0.37 -19.82 -12.70
CA LEU A 124 0.74 -19.32 -14.03
C LEU A 124 2.24 -19.53 -14.34
N GLU A 125 3.11 -19.37 -13.36
CA GLU A 125 4.54 -19.67 -13.51
C GLU A 125 4.80 -21.16 -13.75
N LYS A 126 4.02 -22.04 -13.12
CA LYS A 126 4.09 -23.48 -13.39
C LYS A 126 3.65 -23.81 -14.82
N GLU A 127 2.53 -23.25 -15.28
CA GLU A 127 2.07 -23.40 -16.66
C GLU A 127 3.10 -22.90 -17.68
N ILE A 128 3.77 -21.77 -17.40
CA ILE A 128 4.83 -21.23 -18.28
C ILE A 128 6.03 -22.18 -18.31
N LYS A 129 6.42 -22.77 -17.18
CA LYS A 129 7.54 -23.73 -17.10
C LYS A 129 7.25 -25.01 -17.89
N GLU A 130 6.01 -25.49 -17.84
CA GLU A 130 5.57 -26.70 -18.56
C GLU A 130 5.64 -26.55 -20.09
N LEU A 131 5.68 -25.32 -20.63
CA LEU A 131 5.84 -25.07 -22.06
C LEU A 131 7.24 -25.43 -22.60
N ASN A 132 8.24 -25.68 -21.74
CA ASN A 132 9.61 -26.07 -22.11
C ASN A 132 10.33 -25.14 -23.13
N LEU A 133 9.89 -23.89 -23.25
CA LEU A 133 10.47 -22.86 -24.14
C LEU A 133 11.53 -22.01 -23.43
N VAL A 134 12.60 -22.63 -22.93
CA VAL A 134 13.58 -22.02 -22.01
C VAL A 134 14.09 -20.64 -22.47
N GLU A 135 14.54 -20.51 -23.71
CA GLU A 135 15.15 -19.26 -24.21
C GLU A 135 14.13 -18.12 -24.36
N ALA A 136 12.95 -18.41 -24.91
CA ALA A 136 11.88 -17.43 -25.04
C ALA A 136 11.30 -17.02 -23.68
N THR A 137 11.22 -17.96 -22.74
CA THR A 137 10.78 -17.73 -21.36
C THR A 137 11.78 -16.85 -20.61
N GLN A 138 13.09 -17.11 -20.73
CA GLN A 138 14.12 -16.31 -20.06
C GLN A 138 14.07 -14.84 -20.49
N LYS A 139 14.03 -14.58 -21.80
CA LYS A 139 13.95 -13.21 -22.32
C LYS A 139 12.74 -12.45 -21.79
N ASN A 140 11.58 -13.10 -21.69
CA ASN A 140 10.38 -12.47 -21.16
C ASN A 140 10.47 -12.23 -19.64
N TYR A 141 11.12 -13.10 -18.88
CA TYR A 141 11.41 -12.85 -17.46
C TYR A 141 12.34 -11.66 -17.25
N ASP A 142 13.35 -11.48 -18.10
CA ASP A 142 14.26 -10.32 -18.00
C ASP A 142 13.52 -9.00 -18.27
N ILE A 143 12.61 -8.99 -19.27
CA ILE A 143 11.73 -7.85 -19.55
C ILE A 143 10.81 -7.58 -18.35
N LEU A 144 10.16 -8.62 -17.83
CA LEU A 144 9.29 -8.52 -16.66
C LEU A 144 10.04 -7.93 -15.45
N LYS A 145 11.28 -8.36 -15.20
CA LYS A 145 12.12 -7.82 -14.12
C LYS A 145 12.35 -6.32 -14.30
N LYS A 146 12.64 -5.88 -15.53
CA LYS A 146 12.81 -4.46 -15.84
C LYS A 146 11.51 -3.67 -15.62
N GLU A 147 10.37 -4.19 -16.06
CA GLU A 147 9.06 -3.56 -15.85
C GLU A 147 8.69 -3.44 -14.37
N LEU A 148 9.03 -4.45 -13.55
CA LEU A 148 8.81 -4.41 -12.11
C LEU A 148 9.78 -3.45 -11.40
N SER A 149 10.96 -3.17 -11.94
CA SER A 149 11.89 -2.18 -11.37
C SER A 149 11.28 -0.77 -11.34
N CYS A 150 10.38 -0.44 -12.26
CA CYS A 150 9.67 0.84 -12.27
C CYS A 150 8.76 1.04 -11.04
N TYR A 151 8.41 -0.02 -10.30
CA TYR A 151 7.69 0.10 -9.03
C TYR A 151 8.53 0.71 -7.92
N GLN A 152 9.86 0.82 -8.07
CA GLN A 152 10.73 1.52 -7.12
C GLN A 152 10.25 2.96 -6.86
N LEU A 153 9.81 3.67 -7.91
CA LEU A 153 9.25 5.02 -7.78
C LEU A 153 7.96 5.08 -6.95
N TYR A 154 7.15 4.02 -6.99
CA TYR A 154 5.95 3.93 -6.16
C TYR A 154 6.33 3.79 -4.68
N LEU A 155 7.43 3.08 -4.38
CA LEU A 155 7.95 2.92 -3.01
C LEU A 155 8.43 4.25 -2.46
N ASP A 156 9.20 4.97 -3.27
CA ASP A 156 9.74 6.27 -2.89
C ASP A 156 8.61 7.25 -2.53
N LYS A 157 7.49 7.20 -3.27
CA LYS A 157 6.29 7.99 -2.95
C LYS A 157 5.68 7.60 -1.60
N LYS A 158 5.53 6.31 -1.32
CA LYS A 158 4.98 5.81 -0.03
C LYS A 158 5.89 6.19 1.13
N GLN A 159 7.20 6.03 0.97
CA GLN A 159 8.18 6.38 2.00
C GLN A 159 8.23 7.89 2.24
N LYS A 160 8.17 8.71 1.18
CA LYS A 160 8.06 10.16 1.31
C LYS A 160 6.80 10.57 2.06
N LYS A 161 5.66 9.91 1.80
CA LYS A 161 4.40 10.18 2.50
C LYS A 161 4.49 9.83 3.99
N ILE A 162 5.08 8.69 4.33
CA ILE A 162 5.33 8.30 5.73
C ILE A 162 6.20 9.36 6.41
N ASN A 163 7.34 9.72 5.82
CA ASN A 163 8.23 10.73 6.38
C ASN A 163 7.53 12.09 6.55
N GLN A 164 6.63 12.46 5.63
CA GLN A 164 5.86 13.68 5.75
C GLN A 164 4.88 13.61 6.93
N ASP A 165 4.14 12.50 7.06
CA ASP A 165 3.22 12.33 8.18
C ASP A 165 3.99 12.30 9.52
N ASP A 166 5.13 11.61 9.58
CA ASP A 166 6.02 11.59 10.74
C ASP A 166 6.45 13.01 11.18
N ASN A 167 6.81 13.83 10.19
CA ASN A 167 7.17 15.23 10.36
C ASN A 167 6.03 16.10 10.89
N ASP A 168 4.79 15.70 10.63
CA ASP A 168 3.60 16.43 11.04
C ASP A 168 3.11 16.00 12.41
N TYR A 169 3.24 14.71 12.73
CA TYR A 169 3.14 14.23 14.11
C TYR A 169 4.15 14.93 15.02
N ALA A 170 5.42 15.02 14.60
CA ALA A 170 6.46 15.69 15.38
C ALA A 170 6.22 17.19 15.61
N ARG A 171 5.47 17.84 14.72
CA ARG A 171 5.15 19.28 14.80
C ARG A 171 3.74 19.57 15.32
N GLY A 172 2.98 18.56 15.75
CA GLY A 172 1.58 18.71 16.17
C GLY A 172 0.63 19.16 15.06
N ARG A 173 1.02 19.05 13.78
CA ARG A 173 0.23 19.49 12.60
C ARG A 173 -0.73 18.42 12.08
N ILE A 174 -1.13 17.49 12.93
CA ILE A 174 -2.12 16.46 12.61
C ILE A 174 -3.51 17.12 12.58
N PHE A 175 -3.76 18.04 13.52
CA PHE A 175 -5.03 18.72 13.76
C PHE A 175 -5.28 19.97 12.88
N THR A 176 -4.29 20.43 12.12
CA THR A 176 -4.45 21.68 11.33
C THR A 176 -5.48 21.57 10.21
N PHE A 177 -5.92 20.36 9.86
CA PHE A 177 -7.02 20.18 8.90
C PHE A 177 -8.39 20.38 9.54
N ALA A 178 -8.54 20.09 10.84
CA ALA A 178 -9.75 20.34 11.61
C ALA A 178 -10.03 21.85 11.78
N ARG A 179 -8.99 22.68 11.87
CA ARG A 179 -9.13 24.15 11.97
C ARG A 179 -9.89 24.83 10.81
N ARG A 180 -10.07 24.17 9.66
CA ARG A 180 -10.92 24.71 8.59
C ARG A 180 -12.41 24.65 8.92
N TYR A 181 -12.82 23.88 9.92
CA TYR A 181 -14.20 23.86 10.42
C TYR A 181 -14.45 24.88 11.52
N ASP A 182 -13.43 25.28 12.29
CA ASP A 182 -13.56 26.34 13.29
C ASP A 182 -13.94 27.69 12.64
N ASP A 183 -13.41 27.99 11.44
CA ASP A 183 -13.77 29.19 10.67
C ASP A 183 -15.25 29.23 10.23
N VAL A 184 -15.98 28.10 10.30
CA VAL A 184 -17.40 28.03 9.93
C VAL A 184 -18.33 28.30 11.13
N PHE A 185 -17.85 28.10 12.37
CA PHE A 185 -18.66 28.28 13.58
C PHE A 185 -18.36 29.56 14.38
N VAL A 186 -17.28 30.29 14.04
CA VAL A 186 -16.92 31.56 14.72
C VAL A 186 -17.69 32.79 14.19
N ASN A 187 -18.47 32.68 13.10
CA ASN A 187 -19.38 33.75 12.67
C ASN A 187 -20.77 33.62 13.30
N LYS A 188 -20.85 33.72 14.62
CA LYS A 188 -22.02 34.26 15.30
C LYS A 188 -21.55 35.41 16.17
N ASP A 189 -21.35 36.57 15.53
CA ASP A 189 -21.29 37.82 16.25
C ASP A 189 -22.55 37.94 17.11
N PRO A 190 -22.45 38.14 18.43
CA PRO A 190 -23.58 38.61 19.19
C PRO A 190 -23.87 40.02 18.70
N VAL A 191 -25.03 40.21 18.07
CA VAL A 191 -25.62 41.55 17.90
C VAL A 191 -25.71 42.15 19.29
N GLN A 192 -24.75 43.01 19.62
CA GLN A 192 -24.77 43.83 20.82
C GLN A 192 -25.99 44.73 20.72
N ASN A 193 -26.95 44.40 21.59
CA ASN A 193 -28.05 45.27 21.93
C ASN A 193 -27.46 46.39 22.80
N ASP A 194 -27.26 47.57 22.24
CA ASP A 194 -27.09 48.80 23.02
C ASP A 194 -27.66 50.03 22.27
N ARG A 195 -28.87 50.39 22.69
CA ARG A 195 -29.41 51.73 22.99
C ARG A 195 -29.08 52.90 22.04
N ILE A 196 -30.15 53.47 21.46
CA ILE A 196 -30.66 54.81 21.83
C ILE A 196 -32.19 54.71 21.93
#